data_AF-A0A7V5EW45-F1
#
_entry.id   AF-A0A7V5EW45-F1
#
_cell.length_a   1.000
_cell.length_b   1.000
_cell.length_c   1.000
_cell.angle_alpha   90.00
_cell.angle_beta   90.00
_cell.angle_gamma   90.00
#
_symmetry.space_group_name_H-M   'P 1'
#
loop_
_entity.id
_entity.type
_entity.pdbx_description
1 polymer ?
#
loop_
_entity_poly.entity_id
_entity_poly.type
_entity_poly.pdbx_seq_one_letter_code
_entity_poly.pdbx_strand_id
1 'polypeptide(L)'
;MSALVDHVDELYRSVVTDPEAWTDSEAFSRWLEDVVAAFETISREEARALRRALRTARRLQAFWAAVPASDESWEAKVDRALGAAAWRPTLELARLALEADPDPERFAEFAARFRLVHHRPVDLDFDAWTAGRHR
;
A
#
# COMPACT_ATOMS: atom_id res chain seq x y z
N MET A 1 -10.10 -5.79 -7.03
CA MET A 1 -9.17 -5.29 -5.99
C MET A 1 -7.78 -5.92 -6.17
N SER A 2 -6.68 -5.19 -5.96
CA SER A 2 -5.30 -5.66 -6.17
C SER A 2 -4.77 -6.46 -4.99
N ALA A 3 -4.52 -7.77 -5.18
CA ALA A 3 -4.06 -8.64 -4.11
C ALA A 3 -2.73 -8.18 -3.47
N LEU A 4 -1.80 -7.60 -4.24
CA LEU A 4 -0.54 -7.06 -3.68
C LEU A 4 -0.78 -5.85 -2.77
N VAL A 5 -1.78 -5.04 -3.08
CA VAL A 5 -2.16 -3.90 -2.24
C VAL A 5 -2.71 -4.39 -0.91
N ASP A 6 -3.57 -5.41 -0.93
CA ASP A 6 -4.16 -6.00 0.29
C ASP A 6 -3.07 -6.56 1.22
N HIS A 7 -2.03 -7.20 0.69
CA HIS A 7 -0.90 -7.66 1.49
C HIS A 7 -0.11 -6.52 2.15
N VAL A 8 0.01 -5.37 1.48
CA VAL A 8 0.67 -4.18 2.05
C VAL A 8 -0.22 -3.50 3.09
N ASP A 9 -1.52 -3.40 2.85
CA ASP A 9 -2.47 -2.85 3.80
C ASP A 9 -2.51 -3.71 5.08
N GLU A 10 -2.47 -5.04 4.96
CA GLU A 10 -2.35 -5.95 6.11
C GLU A 10 -1.01 -5.80 6.83
N LEU A 11 0.11 -5.66 6.10
CA LEU A 11 1.41 -5.37 6.72
C LEU A 11 1.35 -4.09 7.56
N TYR A 12 0.80 -3.01 7.00
CA TYR A 12 0.68 -1.75 7.72
C TYR A 12 -0.22 -1.88 8.94
N ARG A 13 -1.39 -2.51 8.78
CA ARG A 13 -2.33 -2.79 9.88
C ARG A 13 -1.65 -3.55 11.01
N SER A 14 -0.97 -4.65 10.69
CA SER A 14 -0.30 -5.49 11.68
C SER A 14 0.79 -4.69 12.43
N VAL A 15 1.63 -3.96 11.70
CA VAL A 15 2.72 -3.16 12.29
C VAL A 15 2.22 -2.06 13.24
N VAL A 16 1.15 -1.34 12.89
CA VAL A 16 0.64 -0.26 13.76
C VAL A 16 -0.26 -0.77 14.90
N THR A 17 -0.67 -2.03 14.84
CA THR A 17 -1.49 -2.67 15.88
C THR A 17 -0.63 -3.36 16.92
N ASP A 18 0.43 -4.05 16.48
CA ASP A 18 1.37 -4.77 17.34
C ASP A 18 2.81 -4.53 16.85
N PRO A 19 3.41 -3.36 17.12
CA PRO A 19 4.77 -3.05 16.66
C PRO A 19 5.84 -3.95 17.28
N GLU A 20 5.57 -4.61 18.41
CA GLU A 20 6.50 -5.51 19.09
C GLU A 20 6.66 -6.85 18.34
N ALA A 21 5.59 -7.34 17.71
CA ALA A 21 5.68 -8.51 16.81
C ALA A 21 6.58 -8.27 15.57
N TRP A 22 6.85 -7.00 15.24
CA TRP A 22 7.64 -6.59 14.08
C TRP A 22 9.02 -6.02 14.44
N THR A 23 9.46 -6.18 15.69
CA THR A 23 10.78 -5.68 16.12
C THR A 23 11.94 -6.44 15.47
N ASP A 24 11.73 -7.72 15.12
CA ASP A 24 12.75 -8.53 14.45
C ASP A 24 12.73 -8.37 12.93
N SER A 25 13.93 -8.26 12.35
CA SER A 25 14.19 -8.40 10.92
C SER A 25 13.56 -9.67 10.30
N GLU A 26 13.46 -10.77 11.04
CA GLU A 26 12.89 -12.03 10.56
C GLU A 26 11.41 -11.92 10.19
N ALA A 27 10.63 -11.12 10.94
CA ALA A 27 9.20 -10.93 10.68
C ALA A 27 8.95 -10.30 9.30
N PHE A 28 9.73 -9.26 8.94
CA PHE A 28 9.64 -8.64 7.62
C PHE A 28 10.11 -9.56 6.49
N SER A 29 11.13 -10.38 6.74
CA SER A 29 11.63 -11.35 5.76
C SER A 29 10.59 -12.44 5.50
N ARG A 30 9.97 -12.98 6.55
CA ARG A 30 8.91 -13.98 6.45
C ARG A 30 7.71 -13.44 5.68
N TRP A 31 7.24 -12.23 6.00
CA TRP A 31 6.16 -11.61 5.23
C TRP A 31 6.53 -11.46 3.74
N LEU A 32 7.77 -11.07 3.43
CA LEU A 32 8.21 -10.93 2.05
C LEU A 32 8.27 -12.29 1.34
N GLU A 33 8.73 -13.34 2.01
CA GLU A 33 8.72 -14.71 1.51
C GLU A 33 7.30 -15.19 1.23
N ASP A 34 6.36 -14.94 2.15
CA ASP A 34 4.94 -15.29 1.99
C ASP A 34 4.32 -14.56 0.79
N VAL A 35 4.62 -13.27 0.63
CA VAL A 35 4.19 -12.50 -0.55
C VAL A 35 4.82 -13.09 -1.82
N VAL A 36 6.12 -13.34 -1.86
CA VAL A 36 6.75 -13.91 -3.06
C VAL A 36 6.19 -15.31 -3.39
N ALA A 37 5.87 -16.12 -2.38
CA ALA A 37 5.26 -17.43 -2.57
C ALA A 37 3.81 -17.37 -3.06
N ALA A 38 3.06 -16.33 -2.69
CA ALA A 38 1.67 -16.15 -3.08
C ALA A 38 1.48 -15.69 -4.54
N PHE A 39 2.52 -15.10 -5.15
CA PHE A 39 2.45 -14.56 -6.52
C PHE A 39 3.39 -15.31 -7.45
N GLU A 40 2.83 -15.91 -8.52
CA GLU A 40 3.60 -16.65 -9.52
C GLU A 40 4.70 -15.80 -10.18
N THR A 41 4.39 -14.52 -10.43
CA THR A 41 5.37 -13.54 -10.92
C THR A 41 5.15 -12.17 -10.28
N ILE A 42 6.25 -11.47 -10.00
CA ILE A 42 6.26 -10.07 -9.55
C ILE A 42 7.13 -9.28 -10.52
N SER A 43 6.55 -8.27 -11.17
CA SER A 43 7.28 -7.38 -12.06
C SER A 43 8.35 -6.56 -11.33
N ARG A 44 9.30 -5.99 -12.08
CA ARG A 44 10.33 -5.13 -11.51
C ARG A 44 9.75 -3.89 -10.82
N GLU A 45 8.64 -3.36 -11.34
CA GLU A 45 7.97 -2.16 -10.84
C GLU A 45 7.21 -2.47 -9.55
N GLU A 46 6.49 -3.58 -9.49
CA GLU A 46 5.86 -4.08 -8.27
C GLU A 46 6.90 -4.36 -7.19
N ALA A 47 8.00 -5.03 -7.53
CA ALA A 47 9.10 -5.26 -6.58
C ALA A 47 9.72 -3.95 -6.07
N ARG A 48 9.72 -2.87 -6.87
CA ARG A 48 10.20 -1.56 -6.43
C ARG A 48 9.21 -0.92 -5.45
N ALA A 49 7.92 -1.00 -5.73
CA ALA A 49 6.86 -0.52 -4.86
C ALA A 49 6.84 -1.29 -3.53
N LEU A 50 6.97 -2.63 -3.55
CA LEU A 50 7.08 -3.47 -2.35
C LEU A 50 8.28 -3.08 -1.47
N ARG A 51 9.45 -2.81 -2.06
CA ARG A 51 10.61 -2.31 -1.29
C ARG A 51 10.38 -0.93 -0.68
N ARG A 52 9.52 -0.08 -1.28
CA ARG A 52 9.10 1.20 -0.68
C ARG A 52 8.09 0.96 0.45
N ALA A 53 7.17 0.03 0.27
CA ALA A 53 6.21 -0.38 1.30
C ALA A 53 6.93 -0.93 2.54
N LEU A 54 7.88 -1.85 2.39
CA LEU A 54 8.69 -2.38 3.50
C LEU A 54 9.44 -1.30 4.27
N ARG A 55 10.03 -0.31 3.58
CA ARG A 55 10.69 0.83 4.24
C ARG A 55 9.70 1.69 5.02
N THR A 56 8.48 1.84 4.52
CA THR A 56 7.41 2.56 5.21
C THR A 56 6.97 1.78 6.45
N ALA A 57 6.74 0.47 6.32
CA ALA A 57 6.39 -0.41 7.42
C ALA A 57 7.44 -0.38 8.54
N ARG A 58 8.74 -0.43 8.22
CA ARG A 58 9.81 -0.28 9.23
C ARG A 58 9.78 1.06 9.96
N ARG A 59 9.42 2.15 9.27
CA ARG A 59 9.27 3.47 9.90
C ARG A 59 8.03 3.53 10.78
N LEU A 60 6.92 2.90 10.36
CA LEU A 60 5.72 2.76 11.17
C LEU A 60 6.02 1.98 12.45
N GLN A 61 6.72 0.86 12.33
CA GLN A 61 7.14 0.03 13.46
C GLN A 61 7.97 0.84 14.45
N ALA A 62 9.02 1.53 13.98
CA ALA A 62 9.89 2.33 14.83
C ALA A 62 9.14 3.47 15.55
N PHE A 63 8.16 4.09 14.87
CA PHE A 63 7.33 5.12 15.47
C PHE A 63 6.42 4.53 16.56
N TRP A 64 5.67 3.48 16.26
CA TRP A 64 4.68 2.90 17.17
C TRP A 64 5.31 2.09 18.31
N ALA A 65 6.53 1.59 18.16
CA ALA A 65 7.29 1.02 19.27
C ALA A 65 7.66 2.05 20.36
N ALA A 66 7.67 3.35 20.03
CA ALA A 66 8.03 4.43 20.94
C ALA A 66 6.81 5.24 21.45
N VAL A 67 5.61 4.97 20.92
CA VAL A 67 4.40 5.74 21.19
C VAL A 67 3.41 4.86 21.95
N PRO A 68 2.69 5.39 22.96
CA PRO A 68 1.66 4.62 23.66
C PRO A 68 0.59 4.08 22.71
N ALA A 69 -0.05 2.99 23.12
CA ALA A 69 -1.20 2.43 22.42
C ALA A 69 -2.27 3.49 22.14
N SER A 70 -2.87 3.41 20.96
CA SER A 70 -3.92 4.30 20.49
C SER A 70 -5.12 3.47 20.02
N ASP A 71 -6.33 3.94 20.30
CA ASP A 71 -7.59 3.33 19.87
C ASP A 71 -8.05 3.82 18.47
N GLU A 72 -7.22 4.64 17.82
CA GLU A 72 -7.42 5.08 16.44
C GLU A 72 -7.49 3.88 15.47
N SER A 73 -8.21 4.05 14.35
CA SER A 73 -8.17 3.06 13.27
C SER A 73 -6.75 2.89 12.73
N TRP A 74 -6.42 1.74 12.16
CA TRP A 74 -5.07 1.50 11.66
C TRP A 74 -4.66 2.49 10.57
N GLU A 75 -5.60 2.96 9.74
CA GLU A 75 -5.37 4.01 8.74
C GLU A 75 -4.99 5.34 9.40
N ALA A 76 -5.75 5.75 10.42
CA ALA A 76 -5.46 6.95 11.18
C ALA A 76 -4.10 6.86 11.90
N LYS A 77 -3.70 5.66 12.34
CA LYS A 77 -2.36 5.42 12.91
C LYS A 77 -1.25 5.57 11.87
N VAL A 78 -1.46 5.09 10.64
CA VAL A 78 -0.51 5.28 9.53
C VAL A 78 -0.38 6.76 9.18
N ASP A 79 -1.51 7.46 9.07
CA ASP A 79 -1.56 8.89 8.79
C ASP A 79 -0.88 9.72 9.87
N ARG A 80 -1.12 9.40 11.14
CA ARG A 80 -0.47 10.07 12.27
C ARG A 80 1.04 9.93 12.25
N ALA A 81 1.55 8.73 11.94
CA ALA A 81 2.97 8.45 11.98
C ALA A 81 3.74 9.07 10.79
N LEU A 82 3.18 8.97 9.58
CA LEU A 82 3.91 9.26 8.34
C LEU A 82 3.13 10.09 7.30
N GLY A 83 1.85 10.36 7.55
CA GLY A 83 0.97 11.13 6.67
C GLY A 83 0.76 10.51 5.30
N ALA A 84 0.28 11.35 4.37
CA ALA A 84 -0.07 10.95 3.00
C ALA A 84 1.05 10.23 2.21
N ALA A 85 2.31 10.48 2.57
CA ALA A 85 3.45 9.85 1.92
C ALA A 85 3.54 8.33 2.17
N ALA A 86 2.94 7.82 3.24
CA ALA A 86 2.92 6.39 3.56
C ALA A 86 2.12 5.56 2.54
N TRP A 87 1.13 6.17 1.90
CA TRP A 87 0.22 5.54 0.94
C TRP A 87 0.72 5.56 -0.51
N ARG A 88 1.84 6.24 -0.78
CA ARG A 88 2.42 6.28 -2.15
C ARG A 88 2.74 4.89 -2.72
N PRO A 89 3.29 3.93 -1.95
CA PRO A 89 3.56 2.59 -2.48
C PRO A 89 2.27 1.85 -2.86
N THR A 90 1.21 1.96 -2.06
CA THR A 90 -0.07 1.29 -2.35
C THR A 90 -0.80 1.95 -3.52
N LEU A 91 -0.69 3.27 -3.68
CA LEU A 91 -1.13 3.96 -4.90
C LEU A 91 -0.37 3.47 -6.15
N GLU A 92 0.95 3.30 -6.06
CA GLU A 92 1.76 2.82 -7.17
C GLU A 92 1.37 1.38 -7.57
N LEU A 93 1.16 0.49 -6.60
CA LEU A 93 0.68 -0.87 -6.84
C LEU A 93 -0.73 -0.91 -7.44
N ALA A 94 -1.66 -0.10 -6.94
CA ALA A 94 -3.01 -0.01 -7.49
C ALA A 94 -2.99 0.50 -8.95
N ARG A 95 -2.12 1.48 -9.25
CA ARG A 95 -1.91 1.97 -10.63
C ARG A 95 -1.36 0.87 -11.53
N LEU A 96 -0.35 0.12 -11.09
CA LEU A 96 0.24 -0.98 -11.87
C LEU A 96 -0.80 -2.08 -12.15
N ALA A 97 -1.60 -2.45 -11.15
CA ALA A 97 -2.67 -3.44 -11.31
C ALA A 97 -3.73 -2.96 -12.32
N LEU A 98 -4.15 -1.69 -12.23
CA LEU A 98 -5.08 -1.08 -13.18
C LEU A 98 -4.50 -1.01 -14.60
N GLU A 99 -3.19 -0.77 -14.75
CA GLU A 99 -2.54 -0.70 -16.07
C GLU A 99 -2.35 -2.04 -16.74
N ALA A 100 -2.15 -3.09 -15.93
CA ALA A 100 -2.01 -4.47 -16.40
C ALA A 100 -3.35 -5.07 -16.84
N ASP A 101 -4.41 -4.83 -16.08
CA ASP A 101 -5.74 -5.36 -16.35
C ASP A 101 -6.82 -4.30 -16.03
N PRO A 102 -7.16 -3.43 -17.00
CA PRO A 102 -8.10 -2.33 -16.78
C PRO A 102 -9.52 -2.78 -16.49
N ASP A 103 -10.05 -2.40 -15.33
CA ASP A 103 -11.47 -2.58 -14.99
C ASP A 103 -11.98 -1.46 -14.05
N PRO A 104 -13.31 -1.27 -13.95
CA PRO A 104 -13.91 -0.22 -13.13
C PRO A 104 -13.62 -0.34 -11.63
N GLU A 105 -13.49 -1.55 -11.09
CA GLU A 105 -13.22 -1.81 -9.68
C GLU A 105 -11.78 -1.42 -9.30
N ARG A 106 -10.81 -1.83 -10.11
CA ARG A 106 -9.40 -1.40 -9.97
C ARG A 106 -9.25 0.09 -10.18
N PHE A 107 -10.05 0.70 -11.04
CA PHE A 107 -10.06 2.16 -11.20
C PHE A 107 -10.59 2.85 -9.93
N ALA A 108 -11.68 2.36 -9.35
CA ALA A 108 -12.19 2.88 -8.09
C ALA A 108 -11.17 2.74 -6.95
N GLU A 109 -10.46 1.61 -6.90
CA GLU A 109 -9.38 1.35 -5.94
C GLU A 109 -8.22 2.36 -6.09
N PHE A 110 -7.76 2.57 -7.32
CA PHE A 110 -6.76 3.58 -7.67
C PHE A 110 -7.23 4.99 -7.29
N ALA A 111 -8.46 5.36 -7.64
CA ALA A 111 -9.02 6.69 -7.38
C ALA A 111 -9.15 6.98 -5.87
N ALA A 112 -9.55 5.97 -5.07
CA ALA A 112 -9.59 6.08 -3.62
C ALA A 112 -8.19 6.37 -3.05
N ARG A 113 -7.17 5.62 -3.49
CA ARG A 113 -5.77 5.80 -3.04
C ARG A 113 -5.17 7.11 -3.54
N PHE A 114 -5.54 7.54 -4.75
CA PHE A 114 -5.13 8.82 -5.28
C PHE A 114 -5.62 9.96 -4.38
N ARG A 115 -6.87 9.88 -3.91
CA ARG A 115 -7.43 10.84 -2.96
C ARG A 115 -6.69 10.83 -1.61
N LEU A 116 -6.29 9.67 -1.10
CA LEU A 116 -5.51 9.58 0.14
C LEU A 116 -4.14 10.28 0.01
N VAL A 117 -3.47 10.10 -1.13
CA VAL A 117 -2.11 10.64 -1.35
C VAL A 117 -2.12 12.12 -1.73
N HIS A 118 -3.09 12.54 -2.55
CA HIS A 118 -3.11 13.87 -3.17
C HIS A 118 -4.17 14.80 -2.58
N HIS A 119 -5.00 14.32 -1.66
CA HIS A 119 -6.09 15.09 -1.04
C HIS A 119 -7.07 15.72 -2.05
N ARG A 120 -7.21 15.11 -3.23
CA ARG A 120 -8.12 15.52 -4.31
C ARG A 120 -8.59 14.30 -5.12
N PRO A 121 -9.77 14.35 -5.76
CA PRO A 121 -10.22 13.26 -6.64
C PRO A 121 -9.34 13.14 -7.89
N VAL A 122 -9.46 12.01 -8.59
CA VAL A 122 -9.02 11.89 -9.99
C VAL A 122 -9.97 12.73 -10.85
N ASP A 123 -9.42 13.52 -11.78
CA ASP A 123 -10.21 14.45 -12.62
C ASP A 123 -10.93 13.77 -13.79
N LEU A 124 -10.77 12.46 -13.93
CA LEU A 124 -11.30 11.63 -15.01
C LEU A 124 -12.14 10.49 -14.43
N ASP A 125 -13.15 10.05 -15.16
CA ASP A 125 -13.83 8.78 -14.93
C ASP A 125 -13.08 7.63 -15.65
N PHE A 126 -13.57 6.40 -15.47
CA PHE A 126 -12.95 5.21 -16.05
C PHE A 126 -12.94 5.23 -17.58
N ASP A 127 -14.04 5.67 -18.21
CA ASP A 127 -14.17 5.73 -19.67
C ASP A 127 -13.22 6.77 -20.27
N ALA A 128 -13.09 7.94 -19.65
CA ALA A 128 -12.15 8.97 -20.08
C ALA A 128 -10.69 8.53 -19.85
N TRP A 129 -10.40 7.83 -18.75
CA TRP A 129 -9.07 7.29 -18.46
C TRP A 129 -8.65 6.22 -19.48
N THR A 130 -9.55 5.29 -19.81
CA THR A 130 -9.28 4.24 -20.82
C THR A 130 -9.17 4.83 -22.23
N ALA A 131 -10.03 5.78 -22.61
CA ALA A 131 -9.92 6.49 -23.89
C ALA A 131 -8.59 7.23 -24.07
N GLY A 132 -8.00 7.71 -22.96
CA GLY A 132 -6.67 8.34 -22.94
C GLY A 132 -5.50 7.39 -23.18
N ARG A 133 -5.66 6.07 -22.99
CA ARG A 133 -4.60 5.06 -23.27
C ARG A 133 -4.43 4.72 -24.75
N HIS A 134 -5.45 4.95 -25.57
CA HIS A 134 -5.45 4.59 -26.99
C HIS A 134 -5.04 5.73 -27.92
N ARG A 135 -4.51 6.83 -27.37
CA ARG A 135 -3.94 7.95 -28.12
C ARG A 135 -2.43 7.96 -28.00
#